data_AF-A0A9E6EYS7-F1
#
_entry.id   AF-A0A9E6EYS7-F1
#
_cell.length_a   1.000
_cell.length_b   1.000
_cell.length_c   1.000
_cell.angle_alpha   90.00
_cell.angle_beta   90.00
_cell.angle_gamma   90.00
#
_symmetry.space_group_name_H-M   'P 1'
#
loop_
_entity.id
_entity.type
_entity.pdbx_description
1 polymer ?
#
loop_
_entity_poly.entity_id
_entity_poly.type
_entity_poly.pdbx_seq_one_letter_code
_entity_poly.pdbx_strand_id
1 'polypeptide(L)'
;MKKVSATIMFLAFYYVVSAQINFANSSEIKTFLKSKTLVVLDEDPFSSFNETLKAVMTKLWTITPYDYITMEEFDKKKSSNSYSFIMLSEAEQKEDGVLCRF
;
A
#
# COMPACT_ATOMS: atom_id res chain seq x y z
N MET A 1 25.98 14.12 38.35
CA MET A 1 24.54 14.21 37.98
C MET A 1 24.32 14.90 36.63
N LYS A 2 24.85 16.11 36.39
CA LYS A 2 24.69 16.83 35.10
C LYS A 2 25.16 16.04 33.86
N LYS A 3 26.30 15.33 33.96
CA LYS A 3 26.85 14.50 32.87
C LYS A 3 25.95 13.29 32.55
N VAL A 4 25.39 12.64 33.58
CA VAL A 4 24.47 11.50 33.42
C VAL A 4 23.14 11.95 32.80
N SER A 5 22.62 13.10 33.22
CA SER A 5 21.41 13.69 32.63
C SER A 5 21.61 14.04 31.15
N ALA A 6 22.77 14.57 30.77
CA ALA A 6 23.09 14.83 29.37
C ALA A 6 23.17 13.53 28.53
N THR A 7 23.78 12.46 29.07
CA THR A 7 23.85 11.17 28.38
C THR A 7 22.47 10.56 28.15
N ILE A 8 21.56 10.65 29.13
CA ILE A 8 20.18 10.16 29.00
C ILE A 8 19.43 10.98 27.93
N MET A 9 19.63 12.29 27.88
CA MET A 9 19.04 13.15 26.85
C MET A 9 19.53 12.81 25.44
N PHE A 10 20.82 12.51 25.26
CA PHE A 10 21.37 12.07 23.98
C PHE A 10 20.83 10.70 23.56
N LEU A 11 20.67 9.75 24.50
CA LEU A 11 20.06 8.45 24.20
C LEU A 11 18.61 8.62 23.75
N ALA A 12 17.81 9.42 24.48
CA ALA A 12 16.42 9.69 24.13
C ALA A 12 16.30 10.35 22.74
N PHE A 13 17.21 11.27 22.40
CA PHE A 13 17.23 11.91 21.09
C PHE A 13 17.50 10.93 19.95
N TYR A 14 18.39 9.95 20.14
CA TYR A 14 18.65 8.91 19.14
C TYR A 14 17.40 8.07 18.81
N TYR A 15 16.58 7.74 19.82
CA TYR A 15 15.33 7.02 19.62
C TYR A 15 14.30 7.85 18.84
N VAL A 16 14.22 9.17 19.08
CA VAL A 16 13.31 10.05 18.33
C VAL A 16 13.75 10.18 16.86
N VAL A 17 15.06 10.28 16.59
CA VAL A 17 15.59 10.37 15.22
C VAL A 17 15.38 9.07 14.43
N SER A 18 15.40 7.90 15.10
CA SER A 18 15.19 6.60 14.46
C SER A 18 13.71 6.28 14.18
N ALA A 19 12.77 7.07 14.72
CA ALA A 19 11.33 6.88 14.55
C ALA A 19 10.77 7.57 13.28
N GLN A 20 11.60 7.85 12.28
CA GLN A 20 11.15 8.44 11.03
C GLN A 20 10.33 7.46 10.21
N ILE A 21 9.28 7.96 9.56
CA ILE A 21 8.49 7.18 8.62
C ILE A 21 9.36 6.89 7.40
N ASN A 22 9.43 5.61 7.00
CA ASN A 22 10.08 5.22 5.76
C ASN A 22 9.28 5.75 4.57
N PHE A 23 9.77 6.81 3.95
CA PHE A 23 9.23 7.29 2.68
C PHE A 23 9.76 6.43 1.53
N ALA A 24 8.98 6.35 0.45
CA ALA A 24 9.42 5.68 -0.76
C ALA A 24 10.72 6.32 -1.27
N ASN A 25 11.73 5.49 -1.51
CA ASN A 25 13.00 5.96 -2.05
C ASN A 25 12.90 6.18 -3.58
N SER A 26 13.86 6.91 -4.15
CA SER A 26 13.83 7.22 -5.58
C SER A 26 13.87 5.98 -6.49
N SER A 27 14.43 4.86 -6.02
CA SER A 27 14.46 3.60 -6.77
C SER A 27 13.10 2.90 -6.76
N GLU A 28 12.39 2.93 -5.63
CA GLU A 28 11.03 2.41 -5.49
C GLU A 28 10.06 3.19 -6.36
N ILE A 29 10.15 4.53 -6.36
CA ILE A 29 9.35 5.39 -7.24
C ILE A 29 9.62 5.06 -8.72
N LYS A 30 10.89 4.90 -9.11
CA LYS A 30 11.25 4.51 -10.49
C LYS A 30 10.71 3.12 -10.86
N THR A 31 10.69 2.20 -9.91
CA THR A 31 10.12 0.85 -10.12
C THR A 31 8.61 0.94 -10.31
N PHE A 32 7.92 1.69 -9.46
CA PHE A 32 6.49 1.94 -9.56
C PHE A 32 6.11 2.58 -10.91
N LEU A 33 6.82 3.63 -11.33
CA LEU A 33 6.53 4.30 -12.61
C LEU A 33 6.78 3.41 -13.85
N LYS A 34 7.54 2.32 -13.70
CA LYS A 34 7.78 1.33 -14.76
C LYS A 34 6.87 0.12 -14.67
N SER A 35 6.14 -0.07 -13.57
CA SER A 35 5.28 -1.22 -13.37
C SER A 35 3.97 -1.05 -14.15
N LYS A 36 3.28 -2.18 -14.34
CA LYS A 36 1.88 -2.17 -14.80
C LYS A 36 0.96 -2.28 -13.58
N THR A 37 -0.01 -1.37 -13.47
CA THR A 37 -1.01 -1.41 -12.40
C THR A 37 -2.11 -2.42 -12.71
N LEU A 38 -2.32 -3.40 -11.85
CA LEU A 38 -3.35 -4.39 -11.97
C LEU A 38 -4.47 -4.06 -10.98
N VAL A 39 -5.64 -3.75 -11.52
CA VAL A 39 -6.84 -3.45 -10.76
C VAL A 39 -7.53 -4.78 -10.48
N VAL A 40 -7.52 -5.20 -9.22
CA VAL A 40 -8.15 -6.45 -8.78
C VAL A 40 -9.64 -6.19 -8.62
N LEU A 41 -10.42 -6.85 -9.45
CA LEU A 41 -11.88 -6.82 -9.36
C LEU A 41 -12.34 -7.72 -8.21
N ASP A 42 -13.35 -7.24 -7.49
CA ASP A 42 -14.07 -7.99 -6.48
C ASP A 42 -14.70 -9.25 -7.10
N GLU A 43 -14.71 -10.35 -6.34
CA GLU A 43 -15.24 -11.64 -6.78
C GLU A 43 -16.77 -11.61 -6.91
N ASP A 44 -17.45 -10.73 -6.17
CA ASP A 44 -18.90 -10.56 -6.30
C ASP A 44 -19.24 -9.87 -7.63
N PRO A 45 -19.92 -10.57 -8.57
CA PRO A 45 -20.29 -10.00 -9.87
C PRO A 45 -21.33 -8.87 -9.76
N PHE A 46 -22.01 -8.73 -8.63
CA PHE A 46 -22.97 -7.67 -8.36
C PHE A 46 -22.37 -6.51 -7.55
N SER A 47 -21.06 -6.55 -7.28
CA SER A 47 -20.35 -5.49 -6.56
C SER A 47 -20.38 -4.20 -7.38
N SER A 48 -21.13 -3.21 -6.89
CA SER A 48 -21.12 -1.83 -7.41
C SER A 48 -19.73 -1.18 -7.39
N PHE A 49 -18.81 -1.74 -6.59
CA PHE A 49 -17.44 -1.27 -6.50
C PHE A 49 -16.67 -1.54 -7.81
N ASN A 50 -16.91 -2.68 -8.46
CA ASN A 50 -16.26 -3.02 -9.73
C ASN A 50 -16.60 -2.01 -10.83
N GLU A 51 -17.85 -1.59 -10.93
CA GLU A 51 -18.28 -0.57 -11.89
C GLU A 51 -17.66 0.80 -11.57
N THR A 52 -17.65 1.16 -10.29
CA THR A 52 -17.07 2.43 -9.80
C THR A 52 -15.58 2.49 -10.07
N LEU A 53 -14.82 1.42 -9.76
CA LEU A 53 -13.40 1.31 -10.05
C LEU A 53 -13.13 1.47 -11.54
N LYS A 54 -13.91 0.78 -12.40
CA LYS A 54 -13.75 0.90 -13.86
C LYS A 54 -13.93 2.33 -14.34
N ALA A 55 -14.98 3.01 -13.87
CA ALA A 55 -15.25 4.40 -14.22
C ALA A 55 -14.13 5.35 -13.74
N VAL A 56 -13.68 5.19 -12.50
CA VAL A 56 -12.64 6.04 -11.90
C VAL A 56 -11.29 5.82 -12.58
N MET A 57 -10.86 4.58 -12.77
CA MET A 57 -9.60 4.27 -13.43
C MET A 57 -9.55 4.84 -14.85
N THR A 58 -10.64 4.71 -15.60
CA THR A 58 -10.74 5.26 -16.96
C THR A 58 -10.68 6.79 -16.98
N LYS A 59 -11.29 7.46 -15.99
CA LYS A 59 -11.40 8.92 -15.97
C LYS A 59 -10.19 9.63 -15.36
N LEU A 60 -9.55 9.03 -14.35
CA LEU A 60 -8.59 9.71 -13.48
C LEU A 60 -7.18 9.10 -13.51
N TRP A 61 -7.03 7.81 -13.82
CA TRP A 61 -5.73 7.16 -13.73
C TRP A 61 -4.88 7.44 -14.96
N THR A 62 -3.75 8.13 -14.76
CA THR A 62 -2.84 8.56 -15.84
C THR A 62 -1.37 8.23 -15.58
N ILE A 63 -1.07 7.59 -14.45
CA ILE A 63 0.30 7.46 -13.94
C ILE A 63 1.03 6.26 -14.57
N THR A 64 0.38 5.09 -14.60
CA THR A 64 0.93 3.83 -15.12
C THR A 64 -0.08 3.16 -16.05
N PRO A 65 0.38 2.34 -17.01
CA PRO A 65 -0.51 1.45 -17.75
C PRO A 65 -1.25 0.53 -16.78
N TYR A 66 -2.53 0.25 -17.05
CA TYR A 66 -3.33 -0.60 -16.18
C TYR A 66 -4.11 -1.68 -16.92
N ASP A 67 -4.42 -2.78 -16.22
CA ASP A 67 -5.36 -3.83 -16.64
C ASP A 67 -6.26 -4.21 -15.46
N TYR A 68 -7.40 -4.84 -15.75
CA TYR A 68 -8.26 -5.47 -14.75
C TYR A 68 -7.95 -6.96 -14.65
N ILE A 69 -7.86 -7.47 -13.43
CA ILE A 69 -7.56 -8.89 -13.15
C ILE A 69 -8.50 -9.45 -12.09
N THR A 70 -8.58 -10.77 -12.00
CA THR A 70 -9.29 -11.46 -10.91
C THR A 70 -8.40 -11.63 -9.67
N MET A 71 -9.01 -11.97 -8.54
CA MET A 71 -8.29 -12.32 -7.31
C MET A 71 -7.36 -13.53 -7.51
N GLU A 72 -7.77 -14.52 -8.32
CA GLU A 72 -6.93 -15.67 -8.67
C GLU A 72 -5.66 -15.25 -9.44
N GLU A 73 -5.77 -14.30 -10.36
CA GLU A 73 -4.63 -13.76 -11.08
C GLU A 73 -3.72 -12.91 -10.18
N PHE A 74 -4.30 -12.21 -9.21
CA PHE A 74 -3.55 -11.48 -8.19
C PHE A 74 -2.66 -12.44 -7.39
N ASP A 75 -3.21 -13.55 -6.91
CA ASP A 75 -2.44 -14.53 -6.14
C ASP A 75 -1.24 -15.09 -6.90
N LYS A 76 -1.35 -15.25 -8.22
CA LYS A 76 -0.26 -15.69 -9.09
C LYS A 76 0.77 -14.60 -9.35
N LYS A 77 0.37 -13.32 -9.34
CA LYS A 77 1.20 -12.19 -9.77
C LYS A 77 1.76 -11.36 -8.62
N LYS A 78 1.22 -11.45 -7.39
CA LYS A 78 1.58 -10.61 -6.23
C LYS A 78 3.06 -10.64 -5.86
N SER A 79 3.76 -11.74 -6.16
CA SER A 79 5.20 -11.88 -5.89
C SER A 79 6.09 -11.24 -6.96
N SER A 80 5.54 -10.78 -8.08
CA SER A 80 6.32 -10.17 -9.16
C SER A 80 6.52 -8.68 -8.91
N ASN A 81 7.78 -8.25 -8.97
CA ASN A 81 8.18 -6.84 -8.83
C ASN A 81 7.86 -5.99 -10.08
N SER A 82 7.22 -6.58 -11.10
CA SER A 82 6.83 -5.88 -12.34
C SER A 82 5.43 -5.29 -12.29
N TYR A 83 4.66 -5.60 -11.25
CA TYR A 83 3.26 -5.19 -11.12
C TYR A 83 3.05 -4.35 -9.87
N SER A 84 2.08 -3.46 -9.95
CA SER A 84 1.51 -2.76 -8.80
C SER A 84 0.02 -3.05 -8.76
N PHE A 85 -0.61 -2.94 -7.60
CA PHE A 85 -1.98 -3.43 -7.41
C PHE A 85 -2.87 -2.34 -6.84
N ILE A 86 -4.10 -2.26 -7.35
CA ILE A 86 -5.21 -1.51 -6.74
C ILE A 86 -6.29 -2.53 -6.44
N MET A 87 -6.70 -2.63 -5.19
CA MET A 87 -7.68 -3.61 -4.73
C MET A 87 -8.54 -2.99 -3.63
N LEU A 88 -9.74 -3.52 -3.45
CA LEU A 88 -10.56 -3.22 -2.29
C LEU A 88 -9.96 -3.95 -1.08
N SER A 89 -9.68 -3.22 0.00
CA SER A 89 -9.34 -3.82 1.29
C SER A 89 -10.49 -3.59 2.25
N GLU A 90 -10.90 -4.66 2.92
CA GLU A 90 -11.96 -4.62 3.91
C GLU A 90 -11.35 -4.62 5.31
N ALA A 91 -11.83 -3.73 6.16
CA ALA A 91 -11.42 -3.65 7.55
C ALA A 91 -12.63 -3.89 8.46
N GLU A 92 -12.52 -4.90 9.33
CA GLU A 92 -13.52 -5.24 10.32
C GLU A 92 -13.02 -4.81 11.70
N GLN A 93 -13.77 -3.97 12.40
CA GLN A 93 -13.45 -3.57 13.78
C GLN A 93 -13.95 -4.66 14.76
N LYS A 94 -13.02 -5.28 15.48
CA LYS A 94 -13.27 -6.27 16.53
C LYS A 94 -12.94 -5.67 17.91
N GLU A 95 -13.39 -6.33 18.98
CA GLU A 95 -13.10 -5.90 20.36
C GLU A 95 -11.58 -5.77 20.63
N ASP A 96 -10.77 -6.64 20.01
CA ASP A 96 -9.31 -6.70 20.22
C ASP A 96 -8.48 -5.90 19.20
N GLY A 97 -9.13 -5.23 18.23
CA GLY A 97 -8.44 -4.46 17.20
C GLY A 97 -9.11 -4.47 15.83
N VAL A 98 -8.39 -4.03 14.79
CA VAL A 98 -8.87 -3.99 13.41
C VAL A 98 -8.32 -5.18 12.64
N LEU A 99 -9.21 -6.02 12.10
CA LEU A 99 -8.85 -7.09 11.18
C LEU A 99 -8.94 -6.56 9.75
N CYS A 100 -7.80 -6.37 9.09
CA CYS A 100 -7.75 -6.06 7.67
C CYS A 100 -7.71 -7.35 6.85
N ARG A 101 -8.57 -7.45 5.84
CA ARG A 101 -8.54 -8.47 4.79
C ARG A 101 -8.00 -7.83 3.50
N PHE A 102 -7.07 -8.55 2.87
CA PHE A 102 -6.46 -8.20 1.59
C PHE A 102 -6.72 -9.36 0.65
#